data_AF-A0A0A9XEG6-F1
#
_entry.id   AF-A0A0A9XEG6-F1
#
_cell.length_a   1.000
_cell.length_b   1.000
_cell.length_c   1.000
_cell.angle_alpha   90.00
_cell.angle_beta   90.00
_cell.angle_gamma   90.00
#
_symmetry.space_group_name_H-M   'P 1'
#
loop_
_entity.id
_entity.type
_entity.pdbx_description
1 polymer ?
#
loop_
_entity_poly.entity_id
_entity_poly.type
_entity_poly.pdbx_seq_one_letter_code
_entity_poly.pdbx_strand_id
1 'polypeptide(L)'
;MWDTPHLIKSIRNNLINYDFIWKGKTVKWSYIVETVKSDQPLRLKLVPKVSLKHISFKKKGSFSKMKVKLATQVLSRSMNVAMLVLQAIGQLPPSSLPTAQFVLD
;
A
#
# COMPACT_ATOMS: atom_id res chain seq x y z
N MET A 1 -11.81 -8.68 23.36
CA MET A 1 -10.94 -7.60 22.84
C MET A 1 -10.35 -8.07 21.52
N TRP A 2 -10.46 -7.32 20.44
CA TRP A 2 -9.93 -7.74 19.13
C TRP A 2 -8.45 -7.34 18.97
N ASP A 3 -7.68 -8.18 18.29
CA ASP A 3 -6.28 -7.94 17.98
C ASP A 3 -6.13 -7.07 16.72
N THR A 4 -6.36 -5.76 16.90
CA THR A 4 -6.30 -4.75 15.83
C THR A 4 -4.98 -4.77 15.04
N PRO A 5 -3.79 -4.88 15.68
CA PRO A 5 -2.53 -5.05 14.95
C PRO A 5 -2.53 -6.24 13.99
N HIS A 6 -3.09 -7.38 14.40
CA HIS A 6 -3.17 -8.57 13.57
C HIS A 6 -4.20 -8.43 12.45
N LEU A 7 -5.30 -7.71 12.68
CA LEU A 7 -6.28 -7.39 11.62
C LEU A 7 -5.66 -6.56 10.50
N ILE A 8 -4.93 -5.49 10.83
CA ILE A 8 -4.23 -4.65 9.84
C ILE A 8 -3.26 -5.48 8.99
N LYS A 9 -2.52 -6.38 9.64
CA LYS A 9 -1.61 -7.32 8.95
C LYS A 9 -2.37 -8.26 8.03
N SER A 10 -3.52 -8.79 8.46
CA SER A 10 -4.38 -9.67 7.67
C SER A 10 -4.96 -8.94 6.46
N ILE A 11 -5.44 -7.70 6.62
CA ILE A 11 -5.91 -6.83 5.53
C ILE A 11 -4.82 -6.69 4.47
N ARG A 12 -3.61 -6.28 4.86
CA ARG A 12 -2.50 -6.15 3.91
C ARG A 12 -2.18 -7.50 3.24
N ASN A 13 -2.11 -8.59 4.00
CA ASN A 13 -1.79 -9.92 3.45
C ASN A 13 -2.82 -10.40 2.43
N ASN A 14 -4.10 -10.19 2.71
CA ASN A 14 -5.17 -10.54 1.79
C ASN A 14 -5.09 -9.66 0.54
N LEU A 15 -4.84 -8.36 0.68
CA LEU A 15 -4.72 -7.44 -0.46
C LEU A 15 -3.52 -7.79 -1.36
N ILE A 16 -2.41 -8.28 -0.80
CA ILE A 16 -1.25 -8.76 -1.57
C ILE A 16 -1.63 -9.93 -2.50
N ASN A 17 -2.54 -10.79 -2.07
CA ASN A 17 -2.89 -12.02 -2.79
C ASN A 17 -4.14 -11.85 -3.67
N TYR A 18 -5.05 -10.93 -3.30
CA TYR A 18 -6.36 -10.77 -3.91
C TYR A 18 -6.73 -9.30 -4.05
N ASP A 19 -7.42 -8.96 -5.13
CA ASP A 19 -8.06 -7.65 -5.26
C ASP A 19 -9.28 -7.59 -4.35
N PHE A 20 -9.52 -6.43 -3.73
CA PHE A 20 -10.70 -6.21 -2.90
C PHE A 20 -11.79 -5.47 -3.66
N ILE A 21 -13.03 -5.72 -3.29
CA ILE A 21 -14.16 -4.87 -3.63
C ILE A 21 -14.47 -4.02 -2.41
N TRP A 22 -14.28 -2.71 -2.52
CA TRP A 22 -14.50 -1.75 -1.45
C TRP A 22 -15.36 -0.60 -1.99
N LYS A 23 -16.52 -0.37 -1.35
CA LYS A 23 -17.52 0.61 -1.79
C LYS A 23 -17.88 0.46 -3.29
N GLY A 24 -18.02 -0.80 -3.75
CA GLY A 24 -18.35 -1.14 -5.14
C GLY A 24 -17.20 -0.93 -6.15
N LYS A 25 -16.00 -0.57 -5.69
CA LYS A 25 -14.83 -0.31 -6.55
C LYS A 25 -13.69 -1.29 -6.24
N THR A 26 -12.86 -1.55 -7.23
CA THR A 26 -11.73 -2.47 -7.10
C THR A 26 -10.53 -1.78 -6.46
N VAL A 27 -9.98 -2.40 -5.42
CA VAL A 27 -8.74 -2.00 -4.75
C VAL A 27 -7.68 -3.05 -5.07
N LYS A 28 -6.55 -2.59 -5.62
CA LYS A 28 -5.46 -3.46 -6.09
C LYS A 28 -4.15 -3.16 -5.39
N TRP A 29 -3.43 -4.21 -5.01
CA TRP A 29 -2.07 -4.09 -4.47
C TRP A 29 -1.06 -3.55 -5.50
N SER A 30 -1.30 -3.79 -6.80
CA SER A 30 -0.42 -3.31 -7.87
C SER A 30 -0.22 -1.79 -7.84
N TYR A 31 -1.25 -1.02 -7.54
CA TYR A 31 -1.14 0.45 -7.45
C TYR A 31 -0.27 0.90 -6.26
N ILE A 32 -0.27 0.16 -5.16
CA ILE A 32 0.65 0.40 -4.02
C ILE A 32 2.08 0.09 -4.45
N VAL A 33 2.29 -1.01 -5.20
CA VAL A 33 3.61 -1.37 -5.74
C VAL A 33 4.15 -0.29 -6.67
N GLU A 34 3.35 0.18 -7.61
CA GLU A 34 3.70 1.27 -8.54
C GLU A 34 4.03 2.56 -7.80
N THR A 35 3.25 2.90 -6.77
CA THR A 35 3.49 4.07 -5.91
C THR A 35 4.86 4.00 -5.24
N VAL A 36 5.17 2.87 -4.59
CA VAL A 36 6.45 2.69 -3.89
C VAL A 36 7.64 2.70 -4.86
N LYS A 37 7.47 2.14 -6.06
CA LYS A 37 8.51 2.17 -7.09
C LYS A 37 8.74 3.57 -7.65
N SER A 38 7.69 4.35 -7.85
CA SER A 38 7.76 5.73 -8.35
C SER A 38 8.35 6.68 -7.30
N ASP A 39 8.10 6.42 -6.02
CA ASP A 39 8.66 7.20 -4.90
C ASP A 39 10.15 6.88 -4.63
N GLN A 40 10.58 5.63 -4.87
CA GLN A 40 11.92 5.17 -4.54
C GLN A 40 13.08 6.01 -5.12
N PRO A 41 13.06 6.46 -6.39
CA PRO A 41 14.13 7.29 -6.96
C PRO A 41 14.10 8.75 -6.50
N LEU A 42 13.04 9.21 -5.83
CA LEU A 42 12.93 10.60 -5.39
C LEU A 42 13.93 10.91 -4.27
N ARG A 43 14.64 12.04 -4.42
CA ARG A 43 15.50 12.58 -3.35
C ARG A 43 14.68 12.95 -2.12
N LEU A 44 13.50 13.53 -2.33
CA LEU A 44 12.50 13.81 -1.30
C LEU A 44 11.31 12.87 -1.50
N LYS A 45 11.20 11.89 -0.61
CA LYS A 45 10.16 10.87 -0.68
C LYS A 45 8.83 11.39 -0.16
N LEU A 46 7.77 11.08 -0.89
CA LEU A 46 6.38 11.24 -0.49
C LEU A 46 6.02 10.26 0.65
N VAL A 47 6.61 9.04 0.62
CA VAL A 47 6.44 8.03 1.68
C VAL A 47 7.79 7.66 2.33
N PRO A 48 8.38 8.54 3.14
CA PRO A 48 9.76 8.38 3.66
C PRO A 48 9.96 7.13 4.53
N LYS A 49 8.87 6.60 5.12
CA LYS A 49 8.88 5.39 5.96
C LYS A 49 8.69 4.10 5.16
N VAL A 50 8.31 4.20 3.88
CA VAL A 50 8.05 3.07 3.00
C VAL A 50 9.25 2.86 2.09
N SER A 51 9.55 1.60 1.80
CA SER A 51 10.68 1.19 0.97
C SER A 51 10.31 -0.09 0.22
N LEU A 52 11.16 -0.54 -0.70
CA LEU A 52 10.94 -1.78 -1.44
C LEU A 52 10.69 -3.00 -0.54
N LYS A 53 11.19 -3.00 0.71
CA LYS A 53 10.91 -4.06 1.70
C LYS A 53 9.41 -4.22 2.03
N HIS A 54 8.62 -3.17 1.81
CA HIS A 54 7.17 -3.15 2.03
C HIS A 54 6.36 -3.74 0.88
N ILE A 55 7.00 -4.08 -0.24
CA ILE A 55 6.35 -4.67 -1.41
C ILE A 55 6.99 -6.00 -1.84
N SER A 56 8.23 -6.27 -1.40
CA SER A 56 8.98 -7.49 -1.72
C SER A 56 8.59 -8.69 -0.85
N PHE A 57 7.37 -9.21 -1.02
CA PHE A 57 6.85 -10.34 -0.23
C PHE A 57 6.87 -11.70 -0.93
N LYS A 58 7.26 -11.76 -2.20
CA LYS A 58 7.28 -13.01 -3.00
C LYS A 58 8.50 -13.92 -2.71
N LYS A 59 9.49 -13.44 -1.94
CA LYS A 59 10.66 -14.26 -1.57
C LYS A 59 10.27 -15.28 -0.48
N LYS A 60 10.48 -16.57 -0.77
CA LYS A 60 10.26 -17.69 0.17
C LYS A 60 11.05 -17.43 1.46
N GLY A 61 10.41 -17.58 2.62
CA GLY A 61 11.02 -17.31 3.95
C GLY A 61 11.03 -15.85 4.41
N SER A 62 10.33 -14.93 3.73
CA SER A 62 10.28 -13.52 4.16
C SER A 62 9.41 -13.32 5.41
N PHE A 63 10.05 -13.12 6.57
CA PHE A 63 9.40 -12.68 7.82
C PHE A 63 8.72 -11.32 7.71
N SER A 64 8.88 -10.60 6.60
CA SER A 64 8.28 -9.28 6.35
C SER A 64 6.75 -9.34 6.32
N LYS A 65 6.14 -10.46 5.91
CA LYS A 65 4.68 -10.66 5.98
C LYS A 65 4.15 -10.73 7.41
N MET A 66 4.99 -11.01 8.40
CA MET A 66 4.57 -11.06 9.81
C MET A 66 4.67 -9.69 10.50
N LYS A 67 5.45 -8.76 9.94
CA LYS A 67 5.69 -7.43 10.54
C LYS A 67 4.46 -6.54 10.38
N VAL A 68 3.75 -6.29 11.48
CA VAL A 68 2.63 -5.33 11.55
C VAL A 68 3.08 -3.92 11.17
N LYS A 69 4.28 -3.51 11.60
CA LYS A 69 4.87 -2.21 11.26
C LYS A 69 4.89 -1.94 9.74
N LEU A 70 5.23 -2.95 8.93
CA LEU A 70 5.24 -2.78 7.49
C LEU A 70 3.81 -2.66 6.91
N ALA A 71 2.82 -3.27 7.54
CA ALA A 71 1.43 -3.12 7.14
C ALA A 71 0.90 -1.72 7.49
N THR A 72 1.14 -1.24 8.71
CA THR A 72 0.67 0.08 9.15
C THR A 72 1.34 1.23 8.39
N GLN A 73 2.61 1.06 7.97
CA GLN A 73 3.27 2.08 7.14
C GLN A 73 2.70 2.15 5.72
N VAL A 74 2.24 1.02 5.16
CA VAL A 74 1.57 0.99 3.85
C VAL A 74 0.15 1.54 3.93
N LEU A 75 -0.62 1.14 4.96
CA LEU A 75 -1.97 1.65 5.22
C LEU A 75 -1.89 2.93 6.05
N SER A 76 -1.42 4.01 5.42
CA SER A 76 -1.15 5.28 6.09
C SER A 76 -1.56 6.49 5.25
N ARG A 77 -1.78 7.62 5.92
CA ARG A 77 -2.06 8.91 5.28
C ARG A 77 -0.98 9.32 4.26
N SER A 78 0.30 9.09 4.55
CA SER A 78 1.36 9.41 3.58
C SER A 78 1.25 8.59 2.29
N MET A 79 0.82 7.33 2.38
CA MET A 79 0.58 6.50 1.20
C MET A 79 -0.59 7.05 0.38
N ASN A 80 -1.71 7.40 1.03
CA ASN A 80 -2.84 8.06 0.37
C ASN A 80 -2.39 9.30 -0.41
N VAL A 81 -1.66 10.22 0.25
CA VAL A 81 -1.17 11.46 -0.38
C VAL A 81 -0.25 11.14 -1.56
N ALA A 82 0.68 10.21 -1.42
CA ALA A 82 1.57 9.82 -2.51
C ALA A 82 0.81 9.28 -3.72
N MET A 83 -0.19 8.42 -3.50
CA MET A 83 -1.04 7.91 -4.58
C MET A 83 -1.82 9.02 -5.29
N LEU A 84 -2.37 9.98 -4.54
CA LEU A 84 -3.09 11.13 -5.11
C LEU A 84 -2.16 12.04 -5.92
N VAL A 85 -0.96 12.32 -5.41
CA VAL A 85 0.05 13.12 -6.13
C VAL A 85 0.46 12.43 -7.43
N LEU A 86 0.79 11.13 -7.39
CA LEU A 86 1.17 10.38 -8.57
C LEU A 86 0.03 10.28 -9.60
N GLN A 87 -1.22 10.20 -9.16
CA GLN A 87 -2.37 10.29 -10.05
C GLN A 87 -2.48 11.68 -10.70
N ALA A 88 -2.32 12.75 -9.92
CA ALA A 88 -2.41 14.12 -10.42
C ALA A 88 -1.36 14.46 -11.49
N ILE A 89 -0.16 13.86 -11.38
CA ILE A 89 0.92 14.03 -12.38
C ILE A 89 0.88 12.96 -13.50
N GLY A 90 -0.16 12.12 -13.56
CA GLY A 90 -0.35 11.13 -14.61
C GLY A 90 0.53 9.87 -14.51
N GLN A 91 1.18 9.64 -13.37
CA GLN A 91 2.00 8.44 -13.10
C GLN A 91 1.18 7.25 -12.60
N LEU A 92 -0.05 7.49 -12.11
CA LEU A 92 -1.02 6.43 -11.79
C LEU A 92 -2.33 6.67 -12.54
N PRO A 93 -3.03 5.61 -12.98
CA PRO A 93 -4.30 5.76 -13.68
C PRO A 93 -5.41 6.26 -12.72
N PRO A 94 -6.50 6.86 -13.24
CA PRO A 94 -7.67 7.25 -12.44
C PRO A 94 -8.30 6.09 -11.66
N SER A 95 -8.17 4.87 -12.19
CA SER A 95 -8.63 3.63 -11.54
C SER A 95 -7.88 3.29 -10.25
N SER A 96 -6.78 3.98 -9.93
CA SER A 96 -6.05 3.84 -8.66
C SER A 96 -6.67 4.62 -7.49
N LEU A 97 -7.61 5.53 -7.76
CA LEU A 97 -8.27 6.37 -6.75
C LEU A 97 -8.93 5.54 -5.63
N PRO A 98 -9.65 4.42 -5.91
CA PRO A 98 -10.24 3.61 -4.85
C PRO A 98 -9.18 3.03 -3.92
N THR A 99 -8.04 2.59 -4.44
CA THR A 99 -6.91 2.13 -3.60
C THR A 99 -6.35 3.27 -2.77
N ALA A 100 -6.19 4.47 -3.34
CA ALA A 100 -5.71 5.63 -2.61
C ALA A 100 -6.63 5.96 -1.41
N GLN A 101 -7.95 5.89 -1.59
CA GLN A 101 -8.91 6.13 -0.51
C GLN A 101 -8.91 4.99 0.51
N PHE A 102 -8.84 3.73 0.05
CA PHE A 102 -8.81 2.56 0.91
C PHE A 102 -7.63 2.55 1.90
N VAL A 103 -6.45 3.04 1.51
CA VAL A 103 -5.28 3.05 2.41
C VAL A 103 -5.39 4.07 3.57
N LEU A 104 -6.42 4.93 3.58
CA LEU A 104 -6.69 5.92 4.62
C LEU A 104 -7.82 5.53 5.59
N ASP A 105 -8.79 4.73 5.13
CA ASP A 105 -9.96 4.27 5.92
C ASP A 105 -9.56 3.26 7.02
#